data_AF-A0A1M6Z6G2-F1
#
_entry.id   AF-A0A1M6Z6G2-F1
#
_cell.length_a   1.000
_cell.length_b   1.000
_cell.length_c   1.000
_cell.angle_alpha   90.00
_cell.angle_beta   90.00
_cell.angle_gamma   90.00
#
_symmetry.space_group_name_H-M   'P 1'
#
loop_
_entity.id
_entity.type
_entity.pdbx_description
1 polymer ?
#
loop_
_entity_poly.entity_id
_entity_poly.type
_entity_poly.pdbx_seq_one_letter_code
_entity_poly.pdbx_strand_id
1 'polypeptide(L)'
;MKIPKIIERFIFESITATFVYKGHKMFSATYINPENGVKMKLFTCYDEQINSQTFGISVNKSIISGIPTFEKLIEIAFELVRENKSFLGSNQIDSI
;
A
#
# COMPACT_ATOMS: atom_id res chain seq x y z
N MET A 1 10.54 3.44 10.84
CA MET A 1 9.67 4.06 9.82
C MET A 1 8.27 4.09 10.40
N LYS A 2 7.65 5.27 10.57
CA LYS A 2 6.26 5.37 11.04
C LYS A 2 5.37 5.53 9.81
N ILE A 3 4.41 4.63 9.63
CA ILE A 3 3.44 4.70 8.52
C ILE A 3 2.52 5.91 8.78
N PRO A 4 2.23 6.76 7.78
CA PRO A 4 1.46 7.99 7.99
C PRO A 4 0.06 7.73 8.55
N LYS A 5 -0.31 8.50 9.58
CA LYS A 5 -1.64 8.46 10.23
C LYS A 5 -2.83 8.71 9.30
N ILE A 6 -2.63 9.30 8.12
CA ILE A 6 -3.73 9.49 7.16
C ILE A 6 -4.24 8.13 6.65
N ILE A 7 -3.41 7.08 6.66
CA ILE A 7 -3.88 5.71 6.43
C ILE A 7 -4.68 5.16 7.62
N GLU A 8 -4.54 5.71 8.85
CA GLU A 8 -5.36 5.33 10.02
C GLU A 8 -6.84 5.77 9.87
N ARG A 9 -7.18 6.65 8.91
CA ARG A 9 -8.60 6.97 8.59
C ARG A 9 -9.34 5.83 7.90
N PHE A 10 -8.60 4.84 7.42
CA PHE A 10 -9.14 3.58 6.97
C PHE A 10 -8.87 2.55 8.06
N ILE A 11 -9.93 1.94 8.59
CA ILE A 11 -9.79 0.80 9.52
C ILE A 11 -9.33 -0.39 8.68
N PHE A 12 -8.03 -0.42 8.43
CA PHE A 12 -7.36 -1.52 7.76
C PHE A 12 -6.69 -2.36 8.86
N GLU A 13 -7.00 -3.65 8.94
CA GLU A 13 -6.20 -4.57 9.76
C GLU A 13 -4.78 -4.61 9.17
N SER A 14 -3.84 -3.87 9.78
CA SER A 14 -2.49 -3.74 9.24
C SER A 14 -1.66 -4.97 9.61
N ILE A 15 -1.61 -5.96 8.72
CA ILE A 15 -0.62 -7.03 8.84
C ILE A 15 0.70 -6.48 8.29
N THR A 16 1.63 -6.20 9.20
CA THR A 16 2.98 -5.76 8.85
C THR A 16 3.95 -6.93 8.97
N ALA A 17 4.85 -7.04 8.00
CA ALA A 17 5.94 -8.01 8.01
C ALA A 17 7.23 -7.29 7.67
N THR A 18 8.31 -7.66 8.34
CA THR A 18 9.66 -7.16 8.06
C THR A 18 10.59 -8.34 7.87
N PHE A 19 11.49 -8.23 6.89
CA PHE A 19 12.49 -9.25 6.61
C PHE A 19 13.74 -8.61 5.99
N VAL A 20 14.82 -9.38 5.83
CA VAL A 20 16.05 -8.90 5.20
C VAL A 20 16.31 -9.69 3.94
N TYR A 21 16.63 -9.00 2.85
CA TYR A 21 17.00 -9.62 1.57
C TYR A 21 18.16 -8.86 0.93
N LYS A 22 19.23 -9.57 0.55
CA LYS A 22 20.47 -8.98 -0.01
C LYS A 22 21.03 -7.80 0.82
N GLY A 23 20.91 -7.87 2.15
CA GLY A 23 21.36 -6.79 3.05
C GLY A 23 20.39 -5.61 3.21
N HIS A 24 19.28 -5.59 2.47
CA HIS A 24 18.25 -4.56 2.56
C HIS A 24 17.12 -4.96 3.50
N LYS A 25 16.66 -4.02 4.33
CA LYS A 25 15.49 -4.19 5.20
C LYS A 25 14.22 -4.01 4.37
N MET A 26 13.50 -5.10 4.21
CA MET A 26 12.25 -5.18 3.50
C MET A 26 11.07 -5.05 4.45
N PHE A 27 9.97 -4.49 3.96
CA PHE A 27 8.70 -4.51 4.65
C PHE A 27 7.54 -4.80 3.70
N SER A 28 6.45 -5.27 4.28
CA SER A 28 5.14 -5.18 3.65
C SER A 28 4.08 -4.81 4.66
N ALA A 29 3.08 -4.07 4.22
CA ALA A 29 1.88 -3.75 4.98
C ALA A 29 0.67 -4.12 4.13
N THR A 30 -0.23 -4.94 4.67
CA THR A 30 -1.50 -5.28 4.02
C THR A 30 -2.62 -4.53 4.70
N TYR A 31 -3.52 -3.98 3.89
CA TYR A 31 -4.65 -3.15 4.25
C TYR A 31 -5.91 -3.82 3.68
N ILE A 32 -6.91 -4.08 4.51
CA ILE A 32 -8.14 -4.79 4.12
C ILE A 32 -9.35 -3.91 4.43
N ASN A 33 -10.16 -3.57 3.42
CA ASN A 33 -11.42 -2.88 3.64
C ASN A 33 -12.40 -3.86 4.35
N PRO A 34 -12.91 -3.52 5.55
CA PRO A 34 -13.74 -4.43 6.33
C PRO A 34 -15.15 -4.62 5.76
N GLU A 35 -15.65 -3.69 4.94
CA GLU A 35 -17.00 -3.76 4.36
C GLU A 35 -17.07 -4.65 3.12
N ASN A 36 -16.03 -4.67 2.29
CA ASN A 36 -16.04 -5.40 1.02
C ASN A 36 -14.86 -6.36 0.82
N GLY A 37 -13.95 -6.45 1.79
CA GLY A 37 -12.82 -7.38 1.77
C GLY A 37 -11.71 -7.05 0.77
N VAL A 38 -11.77 -5.90 0.09
CA VAL A 38 -10.72 -5.48 -0.86
C VAL A 38 -9.39 -5.33 -0.13
N LYS A 39 -8.34 -5.94 -0.69
CA LYS A 39 -6.99 -5.95 -0.10
C LYS A 39 -6.04 -5.09 -0.92
N MET A 40 -5.39 -4.14 -0.26
CA MET A 40 -4.24 -3.41 -0.77
C MET A 40 -3.00 -3.85 -0.01
N LYS A 41 -1.92 -4.21 -0.70
CA LYS A 41 -0.63 -4.52 -0.09
C LYS A 41 0.40 -3.52 -0.57
N LEU A 42 1.03 -2.82 0.36
CA LEU A 42 2.24 -2.04 0.13
C LEU A 42 3.44 -2.91 0.47
N PHE A 43 4.48 -2.92 -0.36
CA PHE A 43 5.64 -3.77 -0.13
C PHE A 43 6.91 -3.19 -0.72
N THR A 44 8.04 -3.58 -0.16
CA THR A 44 9.37 -3.34 -0.74
C THR A 44 9.72 -4.44 -1.73
N CYS A 45 10.37 -4.04 -2.81
CA CYS A 45 10.99 -4.94 -3.79
C CYS A 45 12.49 -4.69 -3.79
N TYR A 46 13.24 -5.67 -4.26
CA TYR A 46 14.61 -5.47 -4.68
C TYR A 46 14.67 -5.51 -6.20
N ASP A 47 15.09 -4.41 -6.80
CA ASP A 47 15.29 -4.33 -8.24
C ASP A 47 16.74 -4.70 -8.56
N GLU A 48 16.92 -5.84 -9.23
CA GLU A 48 18.24 -6.36 -9.60
C GLU A 48 18.90 -5.55 -10.72
N GLN A 49 18.11 -4.87 -11.56
CA GLN A 49 18.66 -4.10 -12.70
C GLN A 49 19.40 -2.86 -12.23
N ILE A 50 18.88 -2.21 -11.18
CA ILE A 50 19.47 -1.02 -10.57
C ILE A 50 20.15 -1.30 -9.23
N ASN A 51 20.20 -2.56 -8.81
CA ASN A 51 20.81 -3.01 -7.56
C ASN A 51 20.32 -2.20 -6.34
N SER A 52 19.01 -1.93 -6.27
CA SER A 52 18.43 -1.01 -5.29
C SER A 52 17.09 -1.49 -4.77
N GLN A 53 16.73 -1.03 -3.58
CA GLN A 53 15.41 -1.24 -3.00
C GLN A 53 14.40 -0.29 -3.68
N THR A 54 13.28 -0.85 -4.13
CA THR A 54 12.13 -0.12 -4.65
C THR A 54 10.87 -0.51 -3.87
N PHE A 55 9.73 0.04 -4.25
CA PHE A 55 8.45 -0.20 -3.62
C PHE A 55 7.39 -0.65 -4.64
N GLY A 56 6.32 -1.25 -4.14
CA GLY A 56 5.20 -1.70 -4.94
C GLY A 56 3.89 -1.69 -4.19
N ILE A 57 2.81 -1.64 -4.96
CA ILE A 57 1.42 -1.72 -4.51
C ILE A 57 0.76 -2.89 -5.23
N SER A 58 0.04 -3.72 -4.50
CA SER A 58 -0.78 -4.79 -5.05
C SER A 58 -2.23 -4.61 -4.63
N VAL A 59 -3.15 -4.63 -5.59
CA VAL A 59 -4.60 -4.53 -5.39
C VAL A 59 -5.27 -5.53 -6.32
N ASN A 60 -6.13 -6.42 -5.81
CA ASN A 60 -6.95 -7.33 -6.64
C ASN A 60 -6.18 -8.03 -7.78
N LYS A 61 -4.98 -8.54 -7.48
CA LYS A 61 -4.04 -9.18 -8.44
C LYS A 61 -3.35 -8.25 -9.45
N SER A 62 -3.68 -6.96 -9.47
CA SER A 62 -2.93 -5.94 -10.19
C SER A 62 -1.76 -5.45 -9.33
N ILE A 63 -0.61 -5.23 -9.97
CA ILE A 63 0.62 -4.81 -9.28
C ILE A 63 1.19 -3.57 -9.98
N ILE A 64 1.52 -2.56 -9.18
CA ILE A 64 2.37 -1.43 -9.56
C ILE A 64 3.70 -1.65 -8.85
N SER A 65 4.80 -1.75 -9.59
CA SER A 65 6.14 -2.02 -9.06
C SER A 65 7.15 -0.98 -9.55
N GLY A 66 8.36 -1.00 -8.97
CA GLY A 66 9.44 -0.08 -9.37
C GLY A 66 9.23 1.35 -8.87
N ILE A 67 8.38 1.55 -7.86
CA ILE A 67 8.16 2.86 -7.25
C ILE A 67 9.45 3.24 -6.51
N PRO A 68 10.06 4.41 -6.79
CA PRO A 68 11.44 4.69 -6.34
C PRO A 68 11.53 5.09 -4.87
N THR A 69 10.47 5.67 -4.30
CA THR A 69 10.49 6.21 -2.94
C THR A 69 9.24 5.80 -2.15
N PHE A 70 9.38 5.78 -0.83
CA PHE A 70 8.26 5.50 0.07
C PHE A 70 7.21 6.61 -0.01
N GLU A 71 7.62 7.87 -0.17
CA GLU A 71 6.73 9.01 -0.30
C GLU A 71 5.83 8.84 -1.54
N LYS A 72 6.41 8.43 -2.68
CA LYS A 72 5.64 8.20 -3.91
C LYS A 72 4.72 6.99 -3.79
N LEU A 73 5.14 5.95 -3.06
CA LEU A 73 4.29 4.79 -2.76
C LEU A 73 3.02 5.22 -2.02
N ILE A 74 3.16 6.08 -1.01
CA ILE A 74 2.04 6.58 -0.22
C ILE A 74 1.12 7.47 -1.07
N GLU A 75 1.69 8.34 -1.90
CA GLU A 75 0.92 9.19 -2.82
C GLU A 75 0.05 8.35 -3.77
N ILE A 76 0.63 7.34 -4.44
CA ILE A 76 -0.10 6.45 -5.35
C ILE A 76 -1.16 5.65 -4.58
N ALA A 77 -0.87 5.19 -3.36
CA ALA A 77 -1.85 4.48 -2.54
C ALA A 77 -3.07 5.37 -2.23
N PHE A 78 -2.86 6.66 -1.95
CA PHE A 78 -3.96 7.61 -1.74
C PHE A 78 -4.77 7.86 -3.00
N GLU A 79 -4.10 8.03 -4.15
CA GLU A 79 -4.78 8.22 -5.43
C GLU A 79 -5.65 7.02 -5.80
N LEU A 80 -5.11 5.80 -5.65
CA LEU A 80 -5.85 4.56 -5.90
C LEU A 80 -7.12 4.46 -5.07
N VAL A 81 -7.06 4.81 -3.79
CA VAL A 81 -8.23 4.78 -2.91
C VAL A 81 -9.24 5.88 -3.27
N ARG A 82 -8.76 7.09 -3.59
CA ARG A 82 -9.61 8.22 -3.98
C ARG A 82 -10.37 7.95 -5.28
N GLU A 83 -9.71 7.36 -6.26
CA GLU A 83 -10.26 7.16 -7.62
C GLU A 83 -11.17 5.94 -7.70
N ASN A 84 -11.01 4.98 -6.80
CA ASN A 84 -11.75 3.73 -6.83
C ASN A 84 -12.72 3.67 -5.65
N LYS A 85 -14.00 4.01 -5.93
CA LYS A 85 -15.12 3.87 -4.98
C LYS A 85 -15.21 2.46 -4.37
N SER A 86 -14.67 1.43 -5.01
CA SER A 86 -14.56 0.07 -4.48
C SER A 86 -13.65 -0.05 -3.25
N PHE A 87 -12.84 0.97 -2.90
CA PHE A 87 -12.09 1.00 -1.64
C PHE A 87 -12.78 1.77 -0.53
N LEU A 88 -13.73 2.64 -0.88
CA LEU A 88 -14.55 3.38 0.06
C LEU A 88 -15.75 2.50 0.33
N GLY A 89 -15.93 2.06 1.57
CA GLY A 89 -17.13 1.34 1.95
C GLY A 89 -18.41 2.07 1.52
N SER A 90 -19.52 1.35 1.53
CA SER A 90 -20.88 1.85 1.26
C SER A 90 -21.29 3.09 2.07
N ASN A 91 -20.57 3.44 3.14
CA ASN A 91 -20.85 4.57 4.03
C ASN A 91 -20.07 5.88 3.76
N GLN A 92 -19.34 6.02 2.64
CA GLN A 92 -18.58 7.25 2.35
C GLN A 92 -18.90 7.93 1.01
N ILE A 93 -20.08 7.66 0.46
CA ILE A 93 -20.57 8.42 -0.68
C ILE A 93 -21.82 9.16 -0.18
N ASP A 94 -21.72 10.49 -0.13
CA ASP A 94 -22.76 11.49 0.14
C ASP A 94 -22.53 12.32 1.42
N SER A 95 -21.47 13.13 1.40
CA SER A 95 -21.38 14.35 2.22
C SER A 95 -20.47 15.37 1.55
N ILE A 96 -20.88 15.90 0.39
CA ILE A 96 -20.57 17.27 -0.05
C ILE A 96 -21.81 17.80 -0.78
#